data_AF-A0A3A0A9U7-F1
#
_entry.id   AF-A0A3A0A9U7-F1
#
_cell.length_a   1.000
_cell.length_b   1.000
_cell.length_c   1.000
_cell.angle_alpha   90.00
_cell.angle_beta   90.00
_cell.angle_gamma   90.00
#
_symmetry.space_group_name_H-M   'P 1'
#
loop_
_entity.id
_entity.type
_entity.pdbx_description
1 polymer ?
#
loop_
_entity_poly.entity_id
_entity_poly.type
_entity_poly.pdbx_seq_one_letter_code
_entity_poly.pdbx_strand_id
1 'polypeptide(L)'
;MKANPLFFLLPLLVLLGTATTVVALESRRTPDWHWQTTLNRYLAENAAQPARVQTVTRARQPHQFTREMGSPVSNDWQWQIERLPFPPQTLYCVLLRSPASGSDDKPQAQVAQAQIVYVGYLSDTLYRTGWIVYAGPHTPFPPSLPRQLAAVGCDLTLP
;
A
#
# COMPACT_ATOMS: atom_id res chain seq x y z
N MET A 1 -33.31 -10.92 49.85
CA MET A 1 -33.70 -10.54 48.47
C MET A 1 -32.70 -11.17 47.50
N LYS A 2 -33.11 -12.13 46.66
CA LYS A 2 -32.25 -12.70 45.62
C LYS A 2 -32.30 -11.78 44.41
N ALA A 3 -31.19 -11.12 44.09
CA ALA A 3 -31.08 -10.32 42.87
C ALA A 3 -31.26 -11.25 41.65
N ASN A 4 -32.10 -10.84 40.70
CA ASN A 4 -32.40 -11.63 39.53
C ASN A 4 -31.19 -11.54 38.57
N PRO A 5 -30.49 -12.65 38.26
CA PRO A 5 -29.24 -12.62 37.48
C PRO A 5 -29.44 -12.04 36.06
N LEU A 6 -30.68 -12.07 35.58
CA LEU A 6 -31.10 -11.48 34.31
C LEU A 6 -30.86 -9.97 34.22
N PHE A 7 -30.88 -9.25 35.35
CA PHE A 7 -30.70 -7.80 35.39
C PHE A 7 -29.26 -7.38 35.05
N PHE A 8 -28.27 -8.23 35.32
CA PHE A 8 -26.86 -7.95 35.01
C PHE A 8 -26.43 -8.50 33.64
N LEU A 9 -27.11 -9.52 33.12
CA LEU A 9 -26.80 -10.11 31.81
C LEU A 9 -27.15 -9.18 30.65
N LEU A 10 -28.24 -8.44 30.75
CA LEU A 10 -28.71 -7.56 29.68
C LEU A 10 -27.74 -6.40 29.35
N PRO A 11 -27.25 -5.60 30.32
CA PRO A 11 -26.27 -4.56 30.02
C PRO A 11 -24.94 -5.13 29.52
N LEU A 12 -24.52 -6.30 30.01
CA LEU A 12 -23.30 -6.96 29.54
C LEU A 12 -23.39 -7.39 28.07
N LEU A 13 -24.53 -7.97 27.66
CA LEU A 13 -24.78 -8.35 26.27
C LEU A 13 -24.82 -7.15 25.34
N VAL A 14 -25.43 -6.04 25.77
CA VAL A 14 -25.43 -4.78 25.01
C VAL A 14 -24.01 -4.27 24.83
N LEU A 15 -23.20 -4.28 25.90
CA LEU A 15 -21.81 -3.80 25.86
C LEU A 15 -20.91 -4.67 24.97
N LEU A 16 -21.09 -5.99 24.99
CA LEU A 16 -20.41 -6.92 24.08
C LEU A 16 -20.85 -6.71 22.62
N GLY A 17 -22.15 -6.49 22.38
CA GLY A 17 -22.69 -6.22 21.04
C GLY A 17 -22.18 -4.90 20.46
N THR A 18 -22.09 -3.84 21.28
CA THR A 18 -21.53 -2.56 20.84
C THR A 18 -20.03 -2.65 20.59
N ALA A 19 -19.27 -3.33 21.46
CA ALA A 19 -17.83 -3.51 21.26
C ALA A 19 -17.52 -4.27 19.95
N THR A 20 -18.24 -5.35 19.66
CA THR A 20 -18.01 -6.14 18.43
C THR A 20 -18.38 -5.37 17.16
N THR A 21 -19.48 -4.59 17.18
CA THR A 21 -19.88 -3.77 16.04
C THR A 21 -18.92 -2.61 15.77
N VAL A 22 -18.39 -1.95 16.81
CA VAL A 22 -17.37 -0.91 16.68
C VAL A 22 -16.08 -1.49 16.07
N VAL A 23 -15.59 -2.61 16.58
CA VAL A 23 -14.39 -3.27 16.03
C VAL A 23 -14.58 -3.65 14.56
N ALA A 24 -15.76 -4.17 14.19
CA ALA A 24 -16.07 -4.54 12.81
C ALA A 24 -16.22 -3.33 11.86
N LEU A 25 -16.65 -2.18 12.39
CA LEU A 25 -16.75 -0.92 11.63
C LEU A 25 -15.38 -0.26 11.48
N GLU A 26 -14.56 -0.25 12.52
CA GLU A 26 -13.20 0.28 12.48
C GLU A 26 -12.28 -0.56 11.58
N SER A 27 -12.46 -1.89 11.55
CA SER A 27 -11.72 -2.74 10.61
C SER A 27 -12.07 -2.45 9.14
N ARG A 28 -13.20 -1.79 8.87
CA ARG A 28 -13.61 -1.35 7.52
C ARG A 28 -13.26 0.12 7.22
N ARG A 29 -12.71 0.85 8.19
CA ARG A 29 -12.38 2.28 8.05
C ARG A 29 -11.00 2.54 7.45
N THR A 30 -10.26 1.55 6.93
CA THR A 30 -9.12 1.89 6.08
C THR A 30 -9.67 2.64 4.86
N PRO A 31 -9.26 3.90 4.63
CA PRO A 31 -9.76 4.68 3.50
C PRO A 31 -9.13 4.14 2.22
N ASP A 32 -9.61 2.98 1.75
CA ASP A 32 -9.11 2.26 0.57
C ASP A 32 -9.29 3.07 -0.73
N TRP A 33 -9.86 4.28 -0.68
CA TRP A 33 -9.90 5.21 -1.82
C TRP A 33 -8.69 6.14 -1.89
N HIS A 34 -8.04 6.44 -0.76
CA HIS A 34 -6.96 7.44 -0.72
C HIS A 34 -5.64 6.94 -1.32
N TRP A 35 -5.38 5.62 -1.35
CA TRP A 35 -4.14 5.10 -1.95
C TRP A 35 -4.03 5.48 -3.42
N GLN A 36 -5.15 5.53 -4.14
CA GLN A 36 -5.18 5.87 -5.56
C GLN A 36 -4.89 7.35 -5.77
N THR A 37 -5.39 8.23 -4.91
CA THR A 37 -5.02 9.66 -4.93
C THR A 37 -3.53 9.86 -4.68
N THR A 38 -2.97 9.13 -3.71
CA THR A 38 -1.53 9.17 -3.41
C THR A 38 -0.69 8.65 -4.58
N LEU A 39 -1.11 7.54 -5.21
CA LEU A 39 -0.44 7.01 -6.40
C LEU A 39 -0.53 7.98 -7.58
N ASN A 40 -1.69 8.55 -7.85
CA ASN A 40 -1.89 9.50 -8.96
C ASN A 40 -1.02 10.76 -8.78
N ARG A 41 -0.89 11.26 -7.54
CA ARG A 41 0.02 12.37 -7.23
C ARG A 41 1.47 11.99 -7.55
N TYR A 42 1.91 10.83 -7.06
CA TYR A 42 3.25 10.31 -7.37
C TYR A 42 3.50 10.22 -8.88
N LEU A 43 2.54 9.67 -9.64
CA LEU A 43 2.64 9.56 -11.10
C LEU A 43 2.71 10.93 -11.78
N ALA A 44 1.97 11.92 -11.30
CA ALA A 44 1.98 13.28 -11.84
C ALA A 44 3.32 14.00 -11.57
N GLU A 45 3.88 13.84 -10.38
CA GLU A 45 5.14 14.48 -9.96
C GLU A 45 6.37 13.81 -10.60
N ASN A 46 6.31 12.50 -10.85
CA ASN A 46 7.42 11.71 -11.40
C ASN A 46 7.28 11.46 -12.92
N ALA A 47 6.40 12.21 -13.59
CA ALA A 47 5.98 12.02 -14.99
C ALA A 47 7.03 12.35 -16.06
N ALA A 48 8.33 12.21 -15.79
CA ALA A 48 9.36 12.36 -16.83
C ALA A 48 9.09 11.43 -18.04
N GLN A 49 8.38 10.32 -17.81
CA GLN A 49 7.67 9.56 -18.83
C GLN A 49 6.26 9.23 -18.31
N PRO A 50 5.21 9.27 -19.15
CA PRO A 50 3.86 8.94 -18.75
C PRO A 50 3.74 7.43 -18.45
N ALA A 51 4.06 7.04 -17.23
CA ALA A 51 3.90 5.68 -16.75
C ALA A 51 2.41 5.37 -16.56
N ARG A 52 1.97 4.22 -17.07
CA ARG A 52 0.59 3.72 -16.92
C ARG A 52 0.57 2.62 -15.87
N VAL A 53 -0.45 2.64 -15.03
CA VAL A 53 -0.74 1.55 -14.10
C VAL A 53 -1.20 0.34 -14.91
N GLN A 54 -0.43 -0.75 -14.86
CA GLN A 54 -0.75 -1.99 -15.55
C GLN A 54 -1.55 -2.94 -14.65
N THR A 55 -1.12 -3.10 -13.40
CA THR A 55 -1.76 -4.01 -12.44
C THR A 55 -1.61 -3.47 -11.04
N VAL A 56 -2.65 -3.65 -10.22
CA VAL A 56 -2.65 -3.32 -8.80
C VAL A 56 -3.13 -4.54 -8.02
N THR A 57 -2.33 -5.00 -7.08
CA THR A 57 -2.68 -6.13 -6.20
C THR A 57 -2.50 -5.71 -4.74
N ARG A 58 -3.49 -5.96 -3.90
CA ARG A 58 -3.35 -5.79 -2.45
C ARG A 58 -2.51 -6.93 -1.88
N ALA A 59 -1.49 -6.59 -1.09
CA ALA A 59 -0.66 -7.56 -0.40
C ALA A 59 -1.48 -8.32 0.65
N ARG A 60 -1.37 -9.65 0.67
CA ARG A 60 -1.99 -10.49 1.72
C ARG A 60 -1.20 -10.47 3.03
N GLN A 61 0.10 -10.21 2.96
CA GLN A 61 1.02 -10.24 4.11
C GLN A 61 1.84 -8.94 4.16
N PRO A 62 1.21 -7.77 4.37
CA PRO A 62 1.90 -6.48 4.35
C PRO A 62 3.01 -6.36 5.40
N HIS A 63 2.94 -7.15 6.48
CA HIS A 63 3.97 -7.22 7.53
C HIS A 63 5.30 -7.85 7.07
N GLN A 64 5.31 -8.54 5.92
CA GLN A 64 6.54 -9.08 5.31
C GLN A 64 7.29 -8.05 4.46
N PHE A 65 6.73 -6.84 4.29
CA PHE A 65 7.37 -5.78 3.53
C PHE A 65 8.61 -5.27 4.27
N THR A 66 9.76 -5.24 3.59
CA THR A 66 11.03 -4.76 4.14
C THR A 66 11.49 -3.48 3.42
N ARG A 67 12.36 -2.70 4.08
CA ARG A 67 12.93 -1.49 3.48
C ARG A 67 13.82 -1.77 2.26
N GLU A 68 14.26 -3.01 2.08
CA GLU A 68 15.03 -3.45 0.90
C GLU A 68 14.15 -3.59 -0.34
N MET A 69 12.83 -3.79 -0.17
CA MET A 69 11.89 -3.95 -1.28
C MET A 69 11.56 -2.61 -1.94
N GLY A 70 11.56 -1.51 -1.17
CA GLY A 70 11.27 -0.19 -1.70
C GLY A 70 11.69 0.93 -0.76
N SER A 71 12.09 2.04 -1.37
CA SER A 71 12.49 3.27 -0.66
C SER A 71 11.33 4.26 -0.64
N PRO A 72 11.02 4.89 0.51
CA PRO A 72 9.94 5.86 0.58
C PRO A 72 10.23 7.05 -0.33
N VAL A 73 9.23 7.47 -1.09
CA VAL A 73 9.30 8.66 -1.93
C VAL A 73 8.94 9.86 -1.07
N SER A 74 9.89 10.78 -0.90
CA SER A 74 9.66 12.03 -0.19
C SER A 74 8.59 12.85 -0.92
N ASN A 75 7.62 13.37 -0.18
CA ASN A 75 6.70 14.40 -0.64
C ASN A 75 6.67 15.55 0.38
N ASP A 76 6.14 16.70 -0.04
CA ASP A 76 6.16 17.98 0.70
C ASP A 76 5.55 17.94 2.12
N TRP A 77 4.95 16.82 2.54
CA TRP A 77 4.23 16.70 3.80
C TRP A 77 4.82 15.62 4.73
N GLN A 78 5.82 14.86 4.27
CA GLN A 78 6.31 13.65 4.93
C GLN A 78 7.74 13.80 5.48
N TRP A 79 8.03 14.90 6.18
CA TRP A 79 9.36 15.23 6.73
C TRP A 79 9.91 14.28 7.80
N GLN A 80 9.21 13.17 8.13
CA GLN A 80 9.56 12.25 9.22
C GLN A 80 9.12 10.80 8.92
N ILE A 81 9.24 10.34 7.66
CA ILE A 81 8.86 8.95 7.27
C ILE A 81 9.60 7.92 8.12
N GLU A 82 10.83 8.22 8.56
CA GLU A 82 11.64 7.33 9.40
C GLU A 82 10.99 7.05 10.75
N ARG A 83 10.14 7.96 11.24
CA ARG A 83 9.44 7.83 12.53
C ARG A 83 8.11 7.09 12.44
N LEU A 84 7.66 6.77 11.23
CA LEU A 84 6.41 6.05 11.03
C LEU A 84 6.59 4.56 11.32
N PRO A 85 5.56 3.90 11.91
CA PRO A 85 5.64 2.50 12.28
C PRO A 85 5.79 1.63 11.05
N PHE A 86 6.89 0.90 10.94
CA PHE A 86 7.18 -0.01 9.84
C PHE A 86 7.18 -1.45 10.35
N PRO A 87 6.58 -2.44 9.65
CA PRO A 87 6.00 -2.40 8.30
C PRO A 87 4.60 -1.74 8.23
N PRO A 88 4.11 -1.38 7.01
CA PRO A 88 2.78 -0.80 6.84
C PRO A 88 1.66 -1.79 7.18
N GLN A 89 0.52 -1.26 7.61
CA GLN A 89 -0.67 -2.05 7.97
C GLN A 89 -1.40 -2.58 6.73
N THR A 90 -1.44 -1.78 5.67
CA THR A 90 -1.97 -2.15 4.36
C THR A 90 -0.92 -1.83 3.30
N LEU A 91 -0.79 -2.69 2.30
CA LEU A 91 0.16 -2.50 1.21
C LEU A 91 -0.50 -2.87 -0.12
N TYR A 92 -0.35 -2.01 -1.12
CA TYR A 92 -0.66 -2.32 -2.51
C TYR A 92 0.64 -2.42 -3.30
N CYS A 93 0.77 -3.48 -4.11
CA CYS A 93 1.81 -3.62 -5.10
C CYS A 93 1.27 -3.16 -6.45
N VAL A 94 1.98 -2.26 -7.11
CA VAL A 94 1.57 -1.62 -8.36
C VAL A 94 2.65 -1.88 -9.40
N LEU A 95 2.26 -2.47 -10.52
CA LEU A 95 3.12 -2.57 -11.70
C LEU A 95 2.84 -1.37 -12.61
N LEU A 96 3.86 -0.55 -12.82
CA LEU A 96 3.86 0.57 -13.74
C LEU A 96 4.59 0.19 -15.02
N ARG A 97 4.10 0.69 -16.16
CA ARG A 97 4.74 0.53 -17.45
C ARG A 97 4.86 1.88 -18.16
N SER A 98 6.06 2.23 -18.56
CA SER A 98 6.34 3.37 -19.42
C SER A 98 6.31 2.91 -20.87
N PRO A 99 5.71 3.70 -21.78
CA PRO A 99 5.84 3.44 -23.22
C PRO A 99 7.31 3.50 -23.63
N ALA A 100 7.69 2.72 -24.65
CA ALA A 100 8.98 2.91 -25.29
C ALA A 100 9.06 4.36 -25.79
N SER A 101 10.10 5.10 -25.41
CA SER A 101 10.27 6.51 -25.76
C SER A 101 10.77 6.66 -27.21
N GLY A 102 9.98 6.20 -28.17
CA GLY A 102 10.26 6.38 -29.59
C GLY A 102 10.19 7.85 -29.97
N SER A 103 11.33 8.52 -30.08
CA SER A 103 11.44 9.68 -30.97
C SER A 103 11.43 9.15 -32.40
N ASP A 104 10.60 9.73 -33.27
CA ASP A 104 10.41 9.30 -34.67
C ASP A 104 11.69 9.21 -35.52
N ASP A 105 12.84 9.68 -35.02
CA ASP A 105 14.06 9.83 -35.81
C ASP A 105 15.08 8.68 -35.77
N LYS A 106 14.96 7.64 -34.91
CA LYS A 106 15.88 6.48 -34.98
C LYS A 106 15.24 5.14 -34.55
N PRO A 107 15.44 4.05 -35.32
CA PRO A 107 15.01 2.70 -34.97
C PRO A 107 16.00 2.07 -33.99
N GLN A 108 16.13 2.64 -32.79
CA GLN A 108 16.67 1.90 -31.66
C GLN A 108 15.48 1.32 -30.92
N ALA A 109 15.38 0.00 -30.87
CA ALA A 109 14.37 -0.73 -30.12
C ALA A 109 14.47 -0.37 -28.64
N GLN A 110 13.81 0.72 -28.23
CA GLN A 110 13.73 1.10 -26.84
C GLN A 110 12.80 0.13 -26.15
N VAL A 111 13.36 -0.62 -25.21
CA VAL A 111 12.61 -1.60 -24.43
C VAL A 111 11.66 -0.84 -23.51
N ALA A 112 10.37 -1.19 -23.55
CA ALA A 112 9.39 -0.65 -22.63
C ALA A 112 9.87 -0.88 -21.18
N GLN A 113 10.00 0.20 -20.41
CA GLN A 113 10.45 0.11 -19.03
C GLN A 113 9.26 -0.21 -18.13
N ALA A 114 9.45 -1.11 -17.17
CA ALA A 114 8.48 -1.35 -16.11
C ALA A 114 9.10 -1.06 -14.74
N GLN A 115 8.26 -0.68 -13.79
CA GLN A 115 8.65 -0.38 -12.42
C GLN A 115 7.61 -0.95 -11.47
N ILE A 116 8.07 -1.45 -10.33
CA ILE A 116 7.18 -1.77 -9.22
C ILE A 116 7.18 -0.62 -8.23
N VAL A 117 5.98 -0.22 -7.83
CA VAL A 117 5.74 0.76 -6.80
C VAL A 117 4.88 0.13 -5.72
N TYR A 118 5.18 0.43 -4.46
CA TYR A 118 4.37 -0.01 -3.34
C TYR A 118 3.66 1.18 -2.71
N VAL A 119 2.38 1.03 -2.38
CA VAL A 119 1.60 2.07 -1.69
C VAL A 119 1.17 1.52 -0.34
N GLY A 120 1.81 2.02 0.72
CA GLY A 120 1.63 1.53 2.08
C GLY A 120 0.84 2.50 2.95
N TYR A 121 -0.14 2.00 3.70
CA TYR A 121 -0.82 2.75 4.75
C TYR A 121 -0.07 2.57 6.08
N LEU A 122 0.26 3.69 6.71
CA LEU A 122 0.94 3.76 7.98
C LEU A 122 0.04 4.50 8.98
N SER A 123 -0.04 4.00 10.21
CA SER A 123 -0.79 4.62 11.30
C SER A 123 -0.10 4.34 12.62
N ASP A 124 0.24 5.38 13.38
CA ASP A 124 0.74 5.27 14.76
C ASP A 124 -0.39 5.15 15.80
N THR A 125 -1.63 4.95 15.35
CA THR A 125 -2.88 4.87 16.14
C THR A 125 -3.24 6.14 16.91
N LEU A 126 -2.43 7.19 16.87
CA LEU A 126 -2.60 8.39 17.69
C LEU A 126 -2.80 9.64 16.83
N TYR A 127 -1.82 10.02 16.02
CA TYR A 127 -1.80 11.32 15.34
C TYR A 127 -1.30 11.25 13.89
N ARG A 128 -0.49 10.24 13.54
CA ARG A 128 0.17 10.15 12.25
C ARG A 128 -0.39 8.99 11.47
N THR A 129 -1.26 9.31 10.52
CA THR A 129 -1.81 8.33 9.59
C THR A 129 -1.70 8.81 8.17
N GLY A 130 -1.35 7.94 7.23
CA GLY A 130 -1.28 8.32 5.83
C GLY A 130 -0.83 7.21 4.90
N TRP A 131 -1.05 7.44 3.61
CA TRP A 131 -0.54 6.61 2.54
C TRP A 131 0.81 7.13 2.06
N ILE A 132 1.76 6.23 1.90
CA ILE A 132 3.13 6.51 1.46
C ILE A 132 3.44 5.66 0.24
N VAL A 133 4.09 6.28 -0.75
CA VAL A 133 4.61 5.58 -1.91
C VAL A 133 6.04 5.15 -1.62
N TYR A 134 6.36 3.91 -1.93
CA TYR A 134 7.71 3.37 -1.93
C TYR A 134 8.09 3.03 -3.37
N ALA A 135 9.15 3.66 -3.86
CA ALA A 135 9.75 3.33 -5.14
C ALA A 135 10.46 1.97 -5.01
N GLY A 136 10.01 0.99 -5.79
CA GLY A 136 10.62 -0.32 -5.92
C GLY A 136 11.53 -0.43 -7.15
N PRO A 137 11.92 -1.65 -7.53
CA PRO A 137 12.85 -1.87 -8.63
C PRO A 137 12.24 -1.54 -10.01
N HIS A 138 13.12 -1.14 -10.91
CA HIS A 138 12.85 -0.96 -12.34
C HIS A 138 13.33 -2.19 -13.14
N THR A 139 12.87 -2.34 -14.37
CA THR A 139 13.43 -3.31 -15.32
C THR A 139 14.87 -2.93 -15.71
N PRO A 140 15.80 -3.90 -15.81
CA PRO A 140 15.60 -5.33 -15.57
C PRO A 140 15.43 -5.64 -14.07
N PHE A 141 14.42 -6.45 -13.75
CA PHE A 141 14.10 -6.74 -12.36
C PHE A 141 15.17 -7.64 -11.71
N PRO A 142 15.48 -7.44 -10.40
CA PRO A 142 16.40 -8.29 -9.70
C PRO A 142 15.82 -9.71 -9.52
N PRO A 143 16.65 -10.76 -9.52
CA PRO A 143 16.19 -12.16 -9.43
C PRO A 143 15.52 -12.49 -8.08
N SER A 144 15.74 -11.66 -7.05
CA SER A 144 15.09 -11.78 -5.74
C SER A 144 13.63 -11.32 -5.75
N LEU A 145 13.22 -10.49 -6.72
CA LEU A 145 11.92 -9.83 -6.72
C LEU A 145 10.72 -10.80 -6.67
N PRO A 146 10.66 -11.89 -7.47
CA PRO A 146 9.51 -12.81 -7.40
C PRO A 146 9.33 -13.41 -6.01
N ARG A 147 10.43 -13.73 -5.32
CA ARG A 147 10.40 -14.24 -3.94
C ARG A 147 9.89 -13.18 -2.96
N GLN A 148 10.34 -11.93 -3.11
CA GLN A 148 9.88 -10.82 -2.28
C GLN A 148 8.39 -10.51 -2.48
N LEU A 149 7.91 -10.51 -3.73
CA LEU A 149 6.48 -10.33 -4.04
C LEU A 149 5.63 -11.47 -3.48
N ALA A 150 6.09 -12.72 -3.59
CA ALA A 150 5.42 -13.86 -3.00
C ALA A 150 5.37 -13.77 -1.46
N ALA A 151 6.45 -13.29 -0.81
CA ALA A 151 6.52 -13.13 0.64
C ALA A 151 5.49 -12.11 1.16
N VAL A 152 5.26 -11.00 0.45
CA VAL A 152 4.18 -10.05 0.81
C VAL A 152 2.81 -10.52 0.32
N GLY A 153 2.75 -11.60 -0.46
CA GLY A 153 1.52 -12.13 -1.05
C GLY A 153 0.92 -11.22 -2.12
N CYS A 154 1.78 -10.60 -2.95
CA CYS A 154 1.38 -9.84 -4.14
C CYS A 154 1.51 -10.70 -5.39
N ASP A 155 0.38 -11.02 -6.02
CA ASP A 155 0.34 -11.70 -7.31
C ASP A 155 0.40 -10.67 -8.43
N LEU A 156 1.61 -10.31 -8.85
CA LEU A 156 1.85 -9.47 -10.04
C LEU A 156 2.39 -10.34 -11.17
N THR A 157 1.83 -10.19 -12.37
CA THR A 157 2.38 -10.80 -13.58
C THR A 157 3.51 -9.93 -14.10
N LEU A 158 4.76 -10.35 -13.86
CA LEU A 158 5.95 -9.66 -14.35
C LEU A 158 6.12 -9.93 -15.86
N PRO A 159 6.53 -8.91 -16.66
CA PRO A 159 6.83 -9.05 -18.08
C PRO A 159 8.13 -9.84 -18.36
#